data_AF-A0A964V595-F1
#
_entry.id   AF-A0A964V595-F1
#
_cell.length_a   1.000
_cell.length_b   1.000
_cell.length_c   1.000
_cell.angle_alpha   90.00
_cell.angle_beta   90.00
_cell.angle_gamma   90.00
#
_symmetry.space_group_name_H-M   'P 1'
#
loop_
_entity.id
_entity.type
_entity.pdbx_description
1 polymer ?
#
loop_
_entity_poly.entity_id
_entity_poly.type
_entity_poly.pdbx_seq_one_letter_code
_entity_poly.pdbx_strand_id
1 'polypeptide(L)'
;MKTKLSIFLLSLCSILAPIKPMIIIAVLFIWMDMFFGIWRSVKIGGWKAIRSRRLSNTISKSLLYAGAIVAIYLLEKYVLADILGMFISVDLILTKAFTFFCAFVEIKSVNESYEDITGKNVLKSFKDFLTRTKQDLNEFKP
;
A
#
# COMPACT_ATOMS: atom_id res chain seq x y z
N MET A 1 32.05 20.29 -9.05
CA MET A 1 30.63 20.71 -9.02
C MET A 1 29.67 19.51 -8.92
N LYS A 2 29.84 18.45 -9.71
CA LYS A 2 29.02 17.21 -9.62
C LYS A 2 28.95 16.62 -8.19
N THR A 3 30.06 16.60 -7.46
CA THR A 3 30.12 16.08 -6.09
C THR A 3 29.34 16.94 -5.09
N LYS A 4 29.43 18.28 -5.18
CA LYS A 4 28.68 19.20 -4.30
C LYS A 4 27.17 19.12 -4.55
N LEU A 5 26.76 19.02 -5.82
CA LEU A 5 25.35 18.84 -6.19
C LEU A 5 24.80 17.49 -5.72
N SER A 6 25.58 16.42 -5.85
CA SER A 6 25.20 15.08 -5.37
C SER A 6 25.02 15.05 -3.84
N ILE A 7 25.93 15.67 -3.08
CA ILE A 7 25.82 15.77 -1.62
C ILE A 7 24.57 16.56 -1.22
N PHE A 8 24.29 17.67 -1.91
CA PHE A 8 23.08 18.47 -1.66
C PHE A 8 21.81 17.66 -1.90
N LEU A 9 21.71 16.95 -3.03
CA LEU A 9 20.56 16.06 -3.32
C LEU A 9 20.43 14.93 -2.29
N LEU A 10 21.55 14.32 -1.87
CA LEU A 10 21.52 13.28 -0.84
C LEU A 10 20.99 13.82 0.49
N SER A 11 21.36 15.07 0.85
CA SER A 11 20.90 15.70 2.08
C SER A 11 19.40 16.00 2.08
N LEU A 12 18.81 16.30 0.91
CA LEU A 12 17.37 16.42 0.79
C LEU A 12 16.67 15.06 0.91
N CYS A 13 17.24 14.02 0.30
CA CYS A 13 16.70 12.67 0.40
C CYS A 13 16.81 12.07 1.81
N SER A 14 17.79 12.47 2.62
CA SER A 14 17.95 11.94 3.99
C SER A 14 16.82 12.35 4.93
N ILE A 15 16.16 13.49 4.67
CA ILE A 15 14.96 13.93 5.40
C ILE A 15 13.85 12.88 5.29
N LEU A 16 13.76 12.18 4.15
CA LEU A 16 12.77 11.15 3.87
C LEU A 16 13.19 9.74 4.32
N ALA A 17 14.38 9.59 4.91
CA ALA A 17 14.89 8.28 5.36
C ALA A 17 13.91 7.53 6.30
N PRO A 18 13.21 8.18 7.26
CA PRO A 18 12.30 7.48 8.17
C PRO A 18 11.09 6.82 7.49
N ILE A 19 10.68 7.32 6.32
CA ILE A 19 9.51 6.84 5.59
C ILE A 19 9.86 5.98 4.38
N LYS A 20 11.16 5.80 4.10
CA LYS A 20 11.64 4.88 3.07
C LYS A 20 10.96 3.49 3.12
N PRO A 21 10.86 2.80 4.27
CA PRO A 21 10.19 1.49 4.30
C PRO A 21 8.71 1.57 3.95
N MET A 22 8.02 2.65 4.34
CA MET A 22 6.58 2.84 4.06
C MET A 22 6.32 3.01 2.57
N ILE A 23 7.14 3.84 1.89
CA ILE A 23 7.07 4.03 0.44
C ILE A 23 7.36 2.72 -0.28
N ILE A 24 8.40 1.98 0.14
CA ILE A 24 8.75 0.68 -0.48
C ILE A 24 7.57 -0.28 -0.37
N ILE A 25 6.96 -0.41 0.81
CA ILE A 25 5.80 -1.29 1.02
C ILE A 25 4.64 -0.89 0.10
N ALA A 26 4.28 0.40 0.06
CA ALA A 26 3.20 0.88 -0.79
C ALA A 26 3.44 0.56 -2.27
N VAL A 27 4.67 0.81 -2.75
CA VAL A 27 5.06 0.49 -4.13
C VAL A 27 4.99 -1.03 -4.36
N LEU A 28 5.51 -1.85 -3.46
CA LEU A 28 5.44 -3.32 -3.59
C LEU A 28 4.01 -3.83 -3.75
N PHE A 29 3.05 -3.30 -2.96
CA PHE A 29 1.63 -3.67 -3.09
C PHE A 29 1.04 -3.25 -4.45
N ILE A 30 1.37 -2.06 -4.95
CA ILE A 30 0.94 -1.61 -6.28
C ILE A 30 1.52 -2.49 -7.40
N TRP A 31 2.78 -2.91 -7.27
CA TRP A 31 3.41 -3.80 -8.25
C TRP A 31 2.78 -5.19 -8.21
N MET A 32 2.46 -5.70 -7.01
CA MET A 32 1.69 -6.92 -6.86
C MET A 32 0.31 -6.80 -7.54
N ASP A 33 -0.44 -5.72 -7.29
CA ASP A 33 -1.70 -5.42 -7.98
C ASP A 33 -1.54 -5.43 -9.50
N MET A 34 -0.47 -4.81 -10.02
CA MET A 34 -0.17 -4.81 -11.45
C MET A 34 0.03 -6.23 -12.00
N PHE A 35 0.76 -7.10 -11.29
CA PHE A 35 0.95 -8.49 -11.73
C PHE A 35 -0.38 -9.25 -11.79
N PHE A 36 -1.24 -9.09 -10.78
CA PHE A 36 -2.59 -9.69 -10.78
C PHE A 36 -3.49 -9.10 -11.89
N GLY A 37 -3.41 -7.80 -12.14
CA GLY A 37 -4.13 -7.15 -13.23
C GLY A 37 -3.68 -7.62 -14.62
N ILE A 38 -2.37 -7.82 -14.82
CA ILE A 38 -1.82 -8.41 -16.05
C ILE A 38 -2.30 -9.86 -16.19
N TRP A 39 -2.19 -10.66 -15.12
CA TRP A 39 -2.63 -12.05 -15.11
C TRP A 39 -4.12 -12.17 -15.45
N ARG A 40 -4.98 -11.33 -14.85
CA ARG A 40 -6.41 -11.22 -15.20
C ARG A 40 -6.62 -10.91 -16.67
N SER A 41 -5.94 -9.88 -17.17
CA SER A 41 -6.10 -9.45 -18.56
C SER A 41 -5.72 -10.56 -19.54
N VAL A 42 -4.64 -11.30 -19.25
CA VAL A 42 -4.17 -12.42 -20.09
C VAL A 42 -5.13 -13.60 -20.01
N LYS A 43 -5.66 -13.93 -18.82
CA LYS A 43 -6.59 -15.06 -18.66
C LYS A 43 -7.96 -14.82 -19.31
N ILE A 44 -8.50 -13.61 -19.24
CA ILE A 44 -9.84 -13.30 -19.76
C ILE A 44 -9.80 -12.96 -21.26
N GLY A 45 -8.85 -12.13 -21.69
CA GLY A 45 -8.82 -11.56 -23.05
C GLY A 45 -7.56 -11.85 -23.85
N GLY A 46 -6.64 -12.67 -23.32
CA GLY A 46 -5.36 -12.96 -23.95
C GLY A 46 -4.38 -11.80 -23.91
N TRP A 47 -3.18 -12.01 -24.50
CA TRP A 47 -2.08 -11.03 -24.48
C TRP A 47 -2.40 -9.73 -25.23
N LYS A 48 -3.28 -9.77 -26.23
CA LYS A 48 -3.71 -8.59 -27.00
C LYS A 48 -4.59 -7.63 -26.18
N ALA A 49 -5.14 -8.08 -25.06
CA ALA A 49 -5.96 -7.25 -24.17
C ALA A 49 -5.12 -6.33 -23.26
N ILE A 50 -3.81 -6.52 -23.18
CA ILE A 50 -2.91 -5.65 -22.42
C ILE A 50 -2.77 -4.32 -23.18
N ARG A 51 -3.30 -3.24 -22.59
CA ARG A 51 -3.21 -1.89 -23.15
C ARG A 51 -2.23 -1.06 -22.32
N SER A 52 -1.29 -0.38 -22.99
CA SER A 52 -0.31 0.52 -22.38
C SER A 52 -0.94 1.54 -21.40
N ARG A 53 -2.12 2.07 -21.73
CA ARG A 53 -2.86 3.01 -20.87
C ARG A 53 -3.19 2.45 -19.48
N ARG A 54 -3.40 1.13 -19.33
CA ARG A 54 -3.62 0.50 -18.02
C ARG A 54 -2.33 0.45 -17.19
N LEU A 55 -1.18 0.17 -17.82
CA LEU A 55 0.13 0.19 -17.14
C LEU A 55 0.53 1.60 -16.71
N SER A 56 0.22 2.61 -17.54
CA SER A 56 0.43 4.01 -17.17
C SER A 56 -0.35 4.41 -15.91
N ASN A 57 -1.55 3.86 -15.70
CA ASN A 57 -2.32 4.14 -14.50
C ASN A 57 -1.64 3.60 -13.23
N THR A 58 -0.95 2.46 -13.31
CA THR A 58 -0.16 1.92 -12.20
C THR A 58 1.01 2.84 -11.83
N ILE A 59 1.68 3.43 -12.83
CA ILE A 59 2.74 4.43 -12.59
C ILE A 59 2.14 5.70 -11.95
N SER A 60 0.98 6.16 -12.42
CA SER A 60 0.30 7.30 -11.79
C SER A 60 -0.10 7.00 -10.34
N LYS A 61 -0.60 5.79 -10.06
CA LYS A 61 -0.90 5.34 -8.69
C LYS A 61 0.36 5.36 -7.80
N SER A 62 1.48 4.82 -8.29
CA SER A 62 2.71 4.75 -7.49
C SER A 62 3.27 6.13 -7.14
N LEU A 63 3.22 7.08 -8.09
CA LEU A 63 3.58 8.47 -7.82
C LEU A 63 2.62 9.14 -6.84
N LEU A 64 1.31 8.90 -6.98
CA LEU A 64 0.29 9.48 -6.10
C LEU A 64 0.46 8.97 -4.66
N TYR A 65 0.69 7.66 -4.47
CA TYR A 65 0.85 7.07 -3.15
C TYR A 65 2.17 7.52 -2.51
N ALA A 66 3.28 7.48 -3.24
CA ALA A 66 4.57 7.95 -2.74
C ALA A 66 4.52 9.45 -2.38
N GLY A 67 3.92 10.28 -3.25
CA GLY A 67 3.74 11.71 -3.00
C GLY A 67 2.86 11.99 -1.79
N ALA A 68 1.75 11.27 -1.63
CA ALA A 68 0.85 11.43 -0.49
C ALA A 68 1.51 11.00 0.82
N ILE A 69 2.25 9.89 0.84
CA ILE A 69 3.01 9.46 2.02
C ILE A 69 4.05 10.52 2.42
N VAL A 70 4.78 11.09 1.45
CA VAL A 70 5.73 12.18 1.71
C VAL A 70 5.02 13.42 2.25
N ALA A 71 3.89 13.83 1.66
CA ALA A 71 3.15 15.00 2.11
C ALA A 71 2.62 14.84 3.54
N ILE A 72 2.04 13.68 3.87
CA ILE A 72 1.54 13.38 5.22
C ILE A 72 2.68 13.29 6.21
N TYR A 73 3.83 12.72 5.83
CA TYR A 73 5.03 12.71 6.67
C TYR A 73 5.50 14.12 7.03
N LEU A 74 5.60 15.01 6.04
CA LEU A 74 6.03 16.38 6.27
C LEU A 74 5.02 17.12 7.16
N LEU A 75 3.72 16.92 6.91
CA LEU A 75 2.66 17.48 7.76
C LEU A 75 2.77 16.96 9.20
N GLU A 76 2.89 15.65 9.38
CA GLU A 76 2.98 15.02 10.69
C GLU A 76 4.22 15.49 11.45
N LYS A 77 5.38 15.51 10.79
CA LYS A 77 6.66 15.84 11.43
C LYS A 77 6.84 17.33 11.74
N TYR A 78 6.35 18.23 10.87
CA TYR A 78 6.61 19.67 11.01
C TYR A 78 5.44 20.47 11.53
N VAL A 79 4.20 19.96 11.44
CA VAL A 79 2.99 20.68 11.84
C VAL A 79 2.30 20.01 13.02
N LEU A 80 2.22 18.67 13.02
CA LEU A 80 1.41 17.93 14.00
C LEU A 80 2.22 17.26 15.11
N ALA A 81 3.56 17.32 15.06
CA ALA A 81 4.42 16.57 15.96
C ALA A 81 4.16 16.91 17.44
N ASP A 82 4.02 18.19 17.76
CA ASP A 82 3.78 18.64 19.14
C ASP A 82 2.40 18.21 19.65
N ILE A 83 1.39 18.26 18.77
CA ILE A 83 0.01 17.89 19.12
C ILE A 83 -0.08 16.38 19.33
N LEU A 84 0.45 15.58 18.41
CA LEU A 84 0.38 14.12 18.46
C LEU A 84 1.26 13.55 19.59
N GLY A 85 2.42 14.15 19.84
CA GLY A 85 3.35 13.73 20.89
C GLY A 85 2.77 13.83 22.31
N MET A 86 1.76 14.69 22.53
CA MET A 86 1.06 14.78 23.82
C MET A 86 0.11 13.61 24.09
N PHE A 87 -0.41 12.95 23.04
CA PHE A 87 -1.44 11.92 23.17
C PHE A 87 -0.95 10.51 22.81
N ILE A 88 0.09 10.39 21.98
CA ILE A 88 0.50 9.13 21.36
C ILE A 88 2.03 9.02 21.38
N SER A 89 2.56 7.97 22.02
CA SER A 89 4.01 7.69 22.06
C SER A 89 4.57 7.01 20.80
N VAL A 90 3.72 6.80 19.78
CA VAL A 90 4.10 6.09 18.56
C VAL A 90 4.44 7.11 17.48
N ASP A 91 5.71 7.15 17.10
CA ASP A 91 6.17 8.00 16.01
C ASP A 91 5.50 7.67 14.69
N LEU A 92 5.19 8.72 13.91
CA LEU A 92 4.68 8.62 12.54
C LEU A 92 3.39 7.81 12.42
N ILE A 93 2.50 7.91 13.39
CA ILE A 93 1.26 7.15 13.42
C ILE A 93 0.32 7.50 12.25
N LEU A 94 0.23 8.78 11.86
CA LEU A 94 -0.62 9.17 10.73
C LEU A 94 -0.04 8.64 9.41
N THR A 95 1.27 8.79 9.22
CA THR A 95 1.96 8.28 8.03
C THR A 95 1.84 6.75 7.94
N LYS A 96 1.98 6.04 9.07
CA LYS A 96 1.78 4.59 9.14
C LYS A 96 0.34 4.19 8.83
N ALA A 97 -0.64 4.86 9.43
CA ALA A 97 -2.05 4.59 9.20
C ALA A 97 -2.44 4.81 7.74
N PHE A 98 -1.96 5.90 7.13
CA PHE A 98 -2.19 6.18 5.72
C PHE A 98 -1.51 5.16 4.80
N THR A 99 -0.26 4.78 5.10
CA THR A 99 0.43 3.74 4.34
C THR A 99 -0.30 2.39 4.43
N PHE A 100 -0.81 2.05 5.60
CA PHE A 100 -1.64 0.86 5.81
C PHE A 100 -2.93 0.94 4.99
N PHE A 101 -3.61 2.09 4.96
CA PHE A 101 -4.78 2.30 4.12
C PHE A 101 -4.47 2.08 2.64
N CYS A 102 -3.37 2.65 2.13
CA CYS A 102 -2.90 2.42 0.75
C CYS A 102 -2.67 0.94 0.46
N ALA A 103 -1.97 0.22 1.34
CA ALA A 103 -1.74 -1.22 1.18
C ALA A 103 -3.06 -2.01 1.18
N PHE A 104 -4.00 -1.65 2.06
CA PHE A 104 -5.30 -2.31 2.15
C PHE A 104 -6.14 -2.13 0.88
N VAL A 105 -6.14 -0.92 0.29
CA VAL A 105 -6.82 -0.66 -0.99
C VAL A 105 -6.27 -1.55 -2.10
N GLU A 106 -4.94 -1.70 -2.19
CA GLU A 106 -4.33 -2.56 -3.22
C GLU A 106 -4.58 -4.06 -2.95
N ILE A 107 -4.64 -4.51 -1.69
CA ILE A 107 -5.07 -5.88 -1.36
C ILE A 107 -6.50 -6.13 -1.87
N LYS A 108 -7.41 -5.16 -1.69
CA LYS A 108 -8.77 -5.27 -2.19
C LYS A 108 -8.80 -5.35 -3.73
N SER A 109 -8.01 -4.52 -4.41
CA SER A 109 -7.86 -4.54 -5.88
C SER A 109 -7.33 -5.89 -6.40
N VAL A 110 -6.36 -6.48 -5.70
CA VAL A 110 -5.86 -7.83 -5.99
C VAL A 110 -6.95 -8.87 -5.82
N ASN A 111 -7.74 -8.80 -4.74
CA ASN A 111 -8.84 -9.73 -4.50
C ASN A 111 -9.91 -9.65 -5.59
N GLU A 112 -10.26 -8.45 -6.04
CA GLU A 112 -11.17 -8.26 -7.19
C GLU A 112 -10.60 -8.96 -8.43
N SER A 113 -9.33 -8.69 -8.75
CA SER A 113 -8.69 -9.32 -9.92
C SER A 113 -8.62 -10.85 -9.83
N TYR A 114 -8.45 -11.40 -8.63
CA TYR A 114 -8.45 -12.84 -8.38
C TYR A 114 -9.85 -13.45 -8.49
N GLU A 115 -10.86 -12.77 -7.94
CA GLU A 115 -12.27 -13.17 -7.99
C GLU A 115 -12.77 -13.21 -9.44
N ASP A 116 -12.39 -12.24 -10.27
CA ASP A 116 -12.73 -12.20 -11.69
C ASP A 116 -12.23 -13.42 -12.49
N ILE A 117 -11.15 -14.06 -12.05
CA ILE A 117 -10.54 -15.21 -12.74
C ILE A 117 -11.05 -16.52 -12.16
N THR A 118 -11.18 -16.59 -10.84
CA THR A 118 -11.44 -17.86 -10.12
C THR A 118 -12.87 -18.00 -9.66
N GLY A 119 -13.66 -16.93 -9.67
CA GLY A 119 -15.00 -16.85 -9.07
C GLY A 119 -15.00 -16.92 -7.54
N LYS A 120 -13.82 -16.88 -6.89
CA LYS A 120 -13.69 -17.02 -5.43
C LYS A 120 -13.23 -15.70 -4.80
N ASN A 121 -13.99 -15.24 -3.82
CA ASN A 121 -13.62 -14.06 -3.04
C ASN A 121 -12.77 -14.46 -1.82
N VAL A 122 -11.45 -14.28 -1.91
CA VAL A 122 -10.48 -14.71 -0.89
C VAL A 122 -10.70 -13.98 0.43
N LEU A 123 -10.98 -12.67 0.38
CA LEU A 123 -11.27 -11.88 1.57
C LEU A 123 -12.52 -12.36 2.30
N LYS A 124 -13.56 -12.74 1.56
CA LYS A 124 -14.78 -13.33 2.13
C LYS A 124 -14.47 -14.70 2.74
N SER A 125 -13.79 -15.58 2.02
CA SER A 125 -13.39 -16.89 2.54
C SER A 125 -12.54 -16.78 3.81
N PHE A 126 -11.66 -15.79 3.89
CA PHE A 126 -10.87 -15.52 5.08
C PHE A 126 -11.72 -15.02 6.27
N LYS A 127 -12.69 -14.13 6.02
CA LYS A 127 -13.65 -13.68 7.05
C LYS A 127 -14.52 -14.84 7.56
N ASP A 128 -14.98 -15.69 6.66
CA ASP A 128 -15.81 -16.85 7.00
C ASP A 128 -14.99 -17.85 7.84
N PHE A 129 -13.72 -18.05 7.50
CA PHE A 129 -12.79 -18.86 8.29
C PHE A 129 -12.61 -18.31 9.72
N LEU A 130 -12.30 -17.02 9.87
CA LEU A 130 -12.14 -16.38 11.19
C LEU A 130 -13.42 -16.45 12.04
N THR A 131 -14.59 -16.29 11.40
CA THR A 131 -15.87 -16.36 12.09
C THR A 131 -16.13 -17.76 12.64
N ARG A 132 -15.83 -18.80 11.85
CA ARG A 132 -15.91 -20.20 12.30
C ARG A 132 -14.95 -20.49 13.44
N THR A 133 -13.68 -20.12 13.32
CA THR A 133 -12.71 -20.30 14.41
C THR A 133 -13.14 -19.60 15.70
N LYS A 134 -13.75 -18.42 15.61
CA LYS A 134 -14.30 -17.72 16.78
C LYS A 134 -15.48 -18.47 17.41
N GLN A 135 -16.34 -19.09 16.60
CA GLN A 135 -17.43 -19.93 17.09
C GLN A 135 -16.88 -21.18 17.79
N ASP A 136 -15.93 -21.89 17.17
CA ASP A 136 -15.28 -23.06 17.74
C ASP A 136 -14.62 -22.72 19.10
N LEU A 137 -13.91 -21.59 19.18
CA LEU A 137 -13.28 -21.14 20.44
C LEU A 137 -14.29 -20.74 21.52
N ASN A 138 -15.48 -20.27 21.15
CA ASN A 138 -16.53 -19.97 22.11
C ASN A 138 -17.23 -21.24 22.60
N GLU A 139 -17.34 -22.28 21.77
CA GLU A 139 -17.85 -23.59 22.18
C GLU A 139 -16.87 -24.35 23.08
N PHE A 140 -15.56 -24.13 22.92
CA PHE A 140 -14.51 -24.72 23.77
C PHE A 140 -14.21 -23.94 25.06
N LYS A 141 -14.90 -22.82 25.31
CA LYS A 141 -14.74 -22.06 26.55
C LYS A 141 -15.63 -22.71 27.64
N PRO A 142 -15.05 -23.24 28.75
CA PRO A 142 -15.81 -23.87 29.82
C PRO A 142 -16.73 -22.89 30.56
#